data_AF-A0A1M5WA03-F1
#
_entry.id   AF-A0A1M5WA03-F1
#
_cell.length_a   1.000
_cell.length_b   1.000
_cell.length_c   1.000
_cell.angle_alpha   90.00
_cell.angle_beta   90.00
_cell.angle_gamma   90.00
#
_symmetry.space_group_name_H-M   'P 1'
#
loop_
_entity.id
_entity.type
_entity.pdbx_description
1 polymer ?
#
loop_
_entity_poly.entity_id
_entity_poly.type
_entity_poly.pdbx_seq_one_letter_code
_entity_poly.pdbx_strand_id
1 'polypeptide(L)'
;MNRQLILECIEFFTSTHKSNFYLKLFDAIDLSDFPEYPSSKYGPKGYSRHSLFKAFIVMKCEKFSHITELIDYLNNNLYIAYLCGFDIMKPLPSYWTFERFIKNIDNQFFSNIMKKLVLHLKDLGFISNSFVSADAT
;
A
#
# COMPACT_ATOMS: atom_id res chain seq x y z
N MET A 1 -7.67 18.13 17.48
CA MET A 1 -6.52 18.44 18.36
C MET A 1 -5.89 17.18 18.95
N ASN A 2 -6.63 16.30 19.64
CA ASN A 2 -6.04 15.13 20.31
C ASN A 2 -5.41 14.04 19.40
N ARG A 3 -5.89 13.84 18.16
CA ARG A 3 -5.37 12.78 17.28
C ARG A 3 -4.07 13.12 16.51
N GLN A 4 -3.74 14.40 16.34
CA GLN A 4 -2.44 14.82 15.78
C GLN A 4 -1.31 14.63 16.79
N LEU A 5 -1.55 14.97 18.06
CA LEU A 5 -0.63 14.64 19.16
C LEU A 5 -0.38 13.13 19.27
N ILE A 6 -1.41 12.31 19.00
CA ILE A 6 -1.26 10.85 18.97
C ILE A 6 -0.30 10.40 17.86
N LEU A 7 -0.28 11.04 16.69
CA LEU A 7 0.66 10.69 15.60
C LEU A 7 2.12 10.96 16.00
N GLU A 8 2.41 12.12 16.58
CA GLU A 8 3.76 12.46 17.09
C GLU A 8 4.21 11.49 18.20
N CYS A 9 3.29 11.09 19.08
CA CYS A 9 3.58 10.06 20.08
C CYS A 9 3.75 8.66 19.46
N ILE A 10 2.98 8.28 18.45
CA ILE A 10 3.10 6.97 17.80
C ILE A 10 4.42 6.84 17.03
N GLU A 11 4.93 7.90 16.41
CA GLU A 11 6.28 7.91 15.82
C GLU A 11 7.36 7.57 16.87
N PHE A 12 7.16 7.98 18.13
CA PHE A 12 8.07 7.69 19.24
C PHE A 12 7.97 6.23 19.74
N PHE A 13 6.79 5.60 19.66
CA PHE A 13 6.53 4.26 20.20
C PHE A 13 6.50 3.12 19.17
N THR A 14 6.41 3.43 17.87
CA THR A 14 6.49 2.41 16.81
C THR A 14 7.93 1.99 16.60
N SER A 15 8.16 0.68 16.41
CA SER A 15 9.49 0.17 16.03
C SER A 15 9.92 0.88 14.75
N THR A 16 10.88 1.80 14.89
CA THR A 16 11.36 2.72 13.84
C THR A 16 11.76 1.99 12.56
N HIS A 17 12.10 0.71 12.64
CA HIS A 17 12.46 -0.11 11.49
C HIS A 17 11.27 -0.43 10.56
N LYS A 18 10.09 -0.77 11.10
CA LYS A 18 8.92 -1.14 10.27
C LYS A 18 8.33 0.08 9.57
N SER A 19 8.18 1.19 10.27
CA SER A 19 7.70 2.45 9.71
C SER A 19 8.63 2.94 8.59
N ASN A 20 9.94 2.96 8.83
CA ASN A 20 10.92 3.34 7.81
C ASN A 20 10.94 2.38 6.61
N PHE A 21 10.69 1.09 6.83
CA PHE A 21 10.54 0.13 5.74
C PHE A 21 9.37 0.50 4.83
N TYR A 22 8.18 0.71 5.39
CA TYR A 22 6.99 1.06 4.60
C TYR A 22 7.09 2.42 3.94
N LEU A 23 7.68 3.42 4.60
CA LEU A 23 7.97 4.72 4.00
C LEU A 23 8.80 4.56 2.72
N LYS A 24 9.98 3.94 2.82
CA LYS A 24 10.87 3.72 1.67
C LYS A 24 10.23 2.87 0.58
N LEU A 25 9.47 1.85 0.98
CA LEU A 25 8.78 0.98 0.03
C LEU A 25 7.72 1.75 -0.76
N PHE A 26 6.91 2.58 -0.09
CA PHE A 26 5.87 3.37 -0.75
C PHE A 26 6.43 4.51 -1.58
N ASP A 27 7.57 5.09 -1.21
CA ASP A 27 8.27 6.10 -2.01
C ASP A 27 8.84 5.52 -3.30
N ALA A 28 9.26 4.25 -3.31
CA ALA A 28 9.78 3.57 -4.49
C ALA A 28 8.69 3.15 -5.49
N ILE A 29 7.44 3.05 -5.06
CA ILE A 29 6.34 2.57 -5.89
C ILE A 29 5.61 3.76 -6.54
N ASP A 30 5.79 3.88 -7.86
CA ASP A 30 5.07 4.86 -8.66
C ASP A 30 3.66 4.35 -9.03
N LEU A 31 2.64 5.06 -8.55
CA LEU A 31 1.21 4.77 -8.79
C LEU A 31 0.55 5.76 -9.77
N SER A 32 1.32 6.67 -10.38
CA SER A 32 0.81 7.76 -11.22
C SER A 32 0.02 7.28 -12.45
N ASP A 33 0.39 6.14 -13.04
CA ASP A 33 -0.29 5.55 -14.19
C ASP A 33 -1.73 5.09 -13.87
N PHE A 34 -2.07 4.98 -12.58
CA PHE A 34 -3.35 4.45 -12.15
C PHE A 34 -4.21 5.53 -11.51
N PRO A 35 -5.47 5.69 -11.94
CA PRO A 35 -6.32 6.73 -11.36
C PRO A 35 -6.49 6.52 -9.85
N GLU A 36 -6.30 7.55 -9.05
CA GLU A 36 -6.44 7.43 -7.60
C GLU A 36 -7.87 7.04 -7.21
N TYR A 37 -8.87 7.52 -7.93
CA TYR A 37 -10.28 7.22 -7.68
C TYR A 37 -10.93 6.62 -8.93
N PRO A 38 -11.91 5.72 -8.78
CA PRO A 38 -12.72 5.29 -9.91
C PRO A 38 -13.46 6.49 -10.52
N SER A 39 -13.65 6.48 -11.83
CA SER A 39 -14.38 7.51 -12.58
C SER A 39 -15.87 7.47 -12.22
N SER A 40 -16.24 8.24 -11.18
CA SER A 40 -17.62 8.47 -10.78
C SER A 40 -18.06 9.84 -11.29
N LYS A 41 -19.09 9.88 -12.15
CA LYS A 41 -19.78 11.14 -12.52
C LYS A 41 -20.80 11.58 -11.47
N TYR A 42 -21.39 10.64 -10.74
CA TYR A 42 -22.45 10.88 -9.77
C TYR A 42 -22.28 9.93 -8.59
N GLY A 43 -21.99 10.49 -7.41
CA GLY A 43 -21.83 9.74 -6.16
C GLY A 43 -20.69 10.28 -5.29
N PRO A 44 -20.69 9.96 -3.98
CA PRO A 44 -19.63 10.38 -3.08
C PRO A 44 -18.27 9.81 -3.49
N LYS A 45 -17.22 10.59 -3.27
CA LYS A 45 -15.84 10.19 -3.51
C LYS A 45 -15.50 9.00 -2.60
N GLY A 46 -15.28 7.83 -3.20
CA GLY A 46 -14.91 6.61 -2.47
C GLY A 46 -13.50 6.66 -1.90
N TYR A 47 -13.01 5.54 -1.38
CA TYR A 47 -11.63 5.42 -0.91
C TYR A 47 -10.63 5.50 -2.06
N SER A 48 -9.45 6.03 -1.75
CA SER A 48 -8.32 6.09 -2.68
C SER A 48 -7.85 4.67 -3.00
N ARG A 49 -7.78 4.35 -4.29
CA ARG A 49 -7.28 3.07 -4.78
C ARG A 49 -5.77 2.94 -4.54
N HIS A 50 -5.05 4.06 -4.51
CA HIS A 50 -3.64 4.07 -4.11
C HIS A 50 -3.50 3.63 -2.66
N SER A 51 -4.36 4.14 -1.77
CA SER A 51 -4.31 3.75 -0.36
C SER A 51 -4.72 2.29 -0.12
N LEU A 52 -5.74 1.82 -0.85
CA LEU A 52 -6.12 0.40 -0.84
C LEU A 52 -5.01 -0.50 -1.37
N PHE A 53 -4.27 -0.06 -2.38
CA PHE A 53 -3.12 -0.80 -2.91
C PHE A 53 -1.97 -0.89 -1.91
N LYS A 54 -1.61 0.22 -1.28
CA LYS A 54 -0.58 0.24 -0.22
C LYS A 54 -0.97 -0.68 0.95
N ALA A 55 -2.23 -0.67 1.36
CA ALA A 55 -2.74 -1.60 2.36
C ALA A 55 -2.67 -3.07 1.92
N PHE A 56 -2.93 -3.35 0.64
CA PHE A 56 -2.75 -4.69 0.08
C PHE A 56 -1.28 -5.14 0.11
N ILE A 57 -0.33 -4.24 -0.14
CA ILE A 57 1.10 -4.52 0.02
C ILE A 57 1.41 -4.87 1.49
N VAL A 58 0.92 -4.08 2.45
CA VAL A 58 1.08 -4.38 3.89
C VAL A 58 0.54 -5.77 4.20
N MET A 59 -0.64 -6.12 3.68
CA MET A 59 -1.22 -7.46 3.85
C MET A 59 -0.27 -8.57 3.39
N LYS A 60 0.40 -8.39 2.26
CA LYS A 60 1.37 -9.38 1.74
C LYS A 60 2.69 -9.37 2.51
N CYS A 61 3.20 -8.22 2.92
CA CYS A 61 4.43 -8.10 3.70
C CYS A 61 4.29 -8.76 5.09
N GLU A 62 3.16 -8.56 5.76
CA GLU A 62 2.89 -9.15 7.08
C GLU A 62 2.31 -10.58 6.99
N LYS A 63 2.10 -11.11 5.77
CA LYS A 63 1.60 -12.47 5.50
C LYS A 63 0.22 -12.76 6.10
N PHE A 64 -0.66 -11.77 6.09
CA PHE A 64 -2.05 -11.97 6.54
C PHE A 64 -2.80 -12.88 5.57
N SER A 65 -3.53 -13.84 6.13
CA SER A 65 -4.35 -14.79 5.38
C SER A 65 -5.74 -14.22 5.12
N HIS A 66 -6.22 -13.34 6.00
CA HIS A 66 -7.58 -12.80 5.94
C HIS A 66 -7.60 -11.27 5.93
N ILE A 67 -8.59 -10.68 5.26
CA ILE A 67 -8.79 -9.21 5.22
C ILE A 67 -9.11 -8.66 6.62
N THR A 68 -9.74 -9.45 7.49
CA THR A 68 -10.00 -9.08 8.88
C THR A 68 -8.72 -8.79 9.65
N GLU A 69 -7.68 -9.62 9.48
CA GLU A 69 -6.37 -9.42 10.10
C GLU A 69 -5.72 -8.10 9.64
N LEU A 70 -5.85 -7.76 8.36
CA LEU A 70 -5.39 -6.48 7.83
C LEU A 70 -6.12 -5.30 8.50
N ILE A 71 -7.44 -5.39 8.63
CA ILE A 71 -8.26 -4.33 9.23
C ILE A 71 -7.88 -4.16 10.71
N ASP A 72 -7.78 -5.25 11.46
CA ASP A 72 -7.38 -5.23 12.87
C ASP A 72 -5.96 -4.64 13.02
N TYR A 73 -5.04 -5.05 12.15
CA TYR A 73 -3.67 -4.52 12.15
C TYR A 73 -3.61 -3.02 11.89
N LEU A 74 -4.35 -2.51 10.90
CA LEU A 74 -4.38 -1.09 10.57
C LEU A 74 -5.08 -0.26 11.65
N ASN A 75 -6.10 -0.81 12.32
CA ASN A 75 -6.74 -0.16 13.46
C ASN A 75 -5.78 -0.06 14.67
N ASN A 76 -4.96 -1.09 14.89
CA ASN A 76 -3.96 -1.08 15.96
C ASN A 76 -2.73 -0.23 15.63
N ASN A 77 -2.37 -0.12 14.34
CA ASN A 77 -1.20 0.61 13.87
C ASN A 77 -1.61 1.80 12.98
N LEU A 78 -2.18 2.83 13.60
CA LEU A 78 -2.68 4.01 12.89
C LEU A 78 -1.61 4.74 12.06
N TYR A 79 -0.34 4.69 12.46
CA TYR A 79 0.74 5.25 11.67
C TYR A 79 0.92 4.52 10.33
N ILE A 80 0.84 3.19 10.33
CA ILE A 80 0.94 2.43 9.08
C ILE A 80 -0.29 2.68 8.19
N ALA A 81 -1.47 2.83 8.78
CA ALA A 81 -2.66 3.26 8.05
C ALA A 81 -2.47 4.65 7.41
N TYR A 82 -1.82 5.58 8.12
CA TYR A 82 -1.45 6.88 7.58
C TYR A 82 -0.43 6.80 6.45
N LEU A 83 0.61 5.96 6.58
CA LEU A 83 1.58 5.73 5.51
C LEU A 83 0.93 5.14 4.25
N CYS A 84 -0.08 4.29 4.43
CA CYS A 84 -0.90 3.82 3.32
C CYS A 84 -1.67 4.97 2.64
N GLY A 85 -1.84 6.13 3.29
CA GLY A 85 -2.60 7.26 2.76
C GLY A 85 -4.06 7.25 3.19
N PHE A 86 -4.40 6.61 4.32
CA PHE A 86 -5.72 6.75 4.93
C PHE A 86 -5.76 7.97 5.85
N ASP A 87 -6.91 8.64 5.86
CA ASP A 87 -7.19 9.71 6.81
C ASP A 87 -7.54 9.11 8.17
N ILE A 88 -6.66 9.27 9.16
CA ILE A 88 -6.83 8.74 10.53
C ILE A 88 -8.02 9.37 11.26
N MET A 89 -8.53 10.51 10.77
CA MET A 89 -9.72 11.15 11.33
C MET A 89 -11.01 10.50 10.82
N LYS A 90 -10.95 9.70 9.76
CA LYS A 90 -12.08 8.99 9.16
C LYS A 90 -12.02 7.50 9.51
N PRO A 91 -13.17 6.80 9.46
CA PRO A 91 -13.16 5.35 9.58
C PRO A 91 -12.32 4.75 8.44
N LEU A 92 -11.61 3.66 8.76
CA LEU A 92 -10.93 2.85 7.76
C LEU A 92 -11.94 2.21 6.79
N PRO A 93 -11.49 1.80 5.59
CA PRO A 93 -12.34 1.07 4.66
C PRO A 93 -12.93 -0.19 5.30
N SER A 94 -14.17 -0.50 4.95
CA SER A 94 -14.82 -1.74 5.39
C SER A 94 -14.19 -2.97 4.74
N TYR A 95 -14.42 -4.14 5.34
CA TYR A 95 -14.07 -5.44 4.75
C TYR A 95 -14.45 -5.55 3.27
N TRP A 96 -15.70 -5.20 2.95
CA TRP A 96 -16.23 -5.25 1.59
C TRP A 96 -15.50 -4.31 0.63
N THR A 97 -14.99 -3.18 1.13
CA THR A 97 -14.21 -2.25 0.31
C THR A 97 -12.87 -2.87 -0.09
N PHE A 98 -12.17 -3.47 0.86
CA PHE A 98 -10.93 -4.20 0.59
C PHE A 98 -11.17 -5.41 -0.31
N GLU A 99 -12.19 -6.22 -0.02
CA GLU A 99 -12.52 -7.41 -0.79
C GLU A 99 -12.84 -7.06 -2.25
N ARG A 100 -13.67 -6.03 -2.46
CA ARG A 100 -14.01 -5.54 -3.79
C ARG A 100 -12.78 -5.02 -4.53
N PHE A 101 -11.89 -4.32 -3.84
CA PHE A 101 -10.66 -3.84 -4.45
C PHE A 101 -9.77 -4.99 -4.90
N ILE A 102 -9.51 -5.97 -4.03
CA ILE A 102 -8.66 -7.14 -4.31
C ILE A 102 -9.24 -8.01 -5.42
N LYS A 103 -10.56 -8.14 -5.51
CA LYS A 103 -11.21 -8.93 -6.58
C LYS A 103 -11.20 -8.23 -7.95
N ASN A 104 -11.17 -6.90 -7.98
CA ASN A 104 -11.32 -6.11 -9.22
C ASN A 104 -10.03 -5.44 -9.68
N ILE A 105 -8.91 -5.66 -9.00
CA ILE A 105 -7.63 -5.12 -9.42
C ILE A 105 -7.14 -5.86 -10.67
N ASP A 106 -6.71 -5.11 -11.68
CA ASP A 106 -6.21 -5.69 -12.93
C ASP A 106 -4.78 -6.21 -12.76
N ASN A 107 -4.48 -7.39 -13.29
CA ASN A 107 -3.13 -7.95 -13.30
C ASN A 107 -2.16 -7.07 -14.11
N GLN A 108 -2.64 -6.38 -15.16
CA GLN A 108 -1.80 -5.47 -15.94
C GLN A 108 -1.20 -4.35 -15.08
N PHE A 109 -1.94 -3.90 -14.08
CA PHE A 109 -1.46 -2.87 -13.15
C PHE A 109 -0.26 -3.36 -12.33
N PHE A 110 -0.30 -4.60 -11.82
CA PHE A 110 0.85 -5.20 -11.13
C PHE A 110 2.05 -5.39 -12.04
N SER A 111 1.82 -5.89 -13.26
CA SER A 111 2.89 -6.10 -14.24
C SER A 111 3.60 -4.79 -14.60
N ASN A 112 2.85 -3.69 -14.73
CA ASN A 112 3.42 -2.37 -15.02
C ASN A 112 4.25 -1.82 -13.86
N ILE A 113 3.75 -1.91 -12.62
CA ILE A 113 4.52 -1.49 -11.44
C ILE A 113 5.80 -2.31 -11.32
N MET A 114 5.71 -3.63 -11.46
CA MET A 114 6.87 -4.51 -11.37
C MET A 114 7.90 -4.19 -12.45
N LYS A 115 7.45 -3.93 -13.69
CA LYS A 115 8.32 -3.53 -14.79
C LYS A 115 9.05 -2.21 -14.49
N LYS A 116 8.35 -1.20 -13.99
CA LYS A 116 8.94 0.08 -13.60
C LYS A 116 10.01 -0.10 -12.51
N LEU A 117 9.71 -0.89 -11.49
CA LEU A 117 10.66 -1.18 -10.40
C LEU A 117 11.92 -1.87 -10.91
N VAL A 118 11.78 -2.87 -11.79
CA VAL A 118 12.93 -3.58 -12.39
C VAL A 118 13.78 -2.64 -13.24
N LEU A 119 13.14 -1.77 -14.03
CA LEU A 119 13.86 -0.77 -14.83
C LEU A 119 14.63 0.22 -13.92
N HIS A 120 13.99 0.72 -12.86
CA HIS A 120 14.64 1.60 -11.91
C HIS A 120 15.85 0.94 -11.22
N LEU A 121 15.74 -0.34 -10.85
CA LEU A 121 16.85 -1.10 -10.27
C LEU A 121 17.99 -1.35 -11.27
N LYS A 122 17.66 -1.51 -12.55
CA LYS A 122 18.65 -1.62 -13.62
C LYS A 122 19.40 -0.30 -13.81
N ASP A 123 18.71 0.83 -13.81
CA ASP A 123 19.32 2.15 -13.96
C ASP A 123 20.24 2.50 -12.78
N LEU A 124 19.90 2.04 -11.58
CA LEU A 124 20.76 2.12 -10.39
C LEU A 124 21.94 1.14 -10.39
N GLY A 125 22.02 0.23 -11.37
CA GLY A 125 23.10 -0.75 -11.49
C GLY A 125 23.01 -1.93 -10.50
N PHE A 126 21.88 -2.12 -9.82
CA PHE A 126 21.68 -3.26 -8.90
C PHE A 126 21.41 -4.58 -9.63
N ILE A 127 20.78 -4.52 -10.81
CA ILE A 127 20.44 -5.69 -11.62
C ILE A 127 21.18 -5.63 -12.94
N SER A 128 21.84 -6.72 -13.31
CA SER A 128 22.41 -6.91 -14.64
C SER A 128 21.50 -7.79 -15.49
N ASN A 129 21.41 -7.49 -16.79
CA ASN A 129 20.70 -8.34 -17.76
C ASN A 129 21.45 -9.64 -18.11
N SER A 130 22.57 -9.94 -17.43
CA SER A 130 23.46 -11.04 -17.79
C SER A 130 22.91 -12.42 -17.42
N PHE A 131 22.05 -12.51 -16.40
CA PHE A 131 21.44 -13.77 -15.97
C PHE A 131 19.97 -13.57 -15.65
N VAL A 132 19.10 -14.31 -16.33
CA VAL A 132 17.67 -14.39 -16.01
C VAL A 132 17.39 -15.83 -15.60
N SER A 133 17.08 -16.05 -14.32
CA SER A 133 16.58 -17.32 -13.85
C SER A 133 15.06 -17.24 -13.83
N ALA A 134 14.41 -18.08 -14.64
CA ALA A 134 12.98 -18.27 -14.58
C ALA A 134 12.71 -19.57 -13.81
N ASP A 135 12.02 -19.47 -12.69
CA ASP A 135 11.56 -20.62 -11.92
C ASP A 135 10.05 -20.75 -12.13
N ALA A 136 9.57 -21.98 -12.34
CA ALA A 136 8.16 -22.27 -12.55
C ALA A 136 7.62 -22.95 -11.30
N THR A 137 6.68 -22.29 -10.64
CA THR A 137 5.91 -22.82 -9.50
C THR A 137 4.55 -23.32 -9.93
#